data_AF-A0AAD4YLW7-F1
#
_entry.id   AF-A0AAD4YLW7-F1
#
_cell.length_a   1.000
_cell.length_b   1.000
_cell.length_c   1.000
_cell.angle_alpha   90.00
_cell.angle_beta   90.00
_cell.angle_gamma   90.00
#
_symmetry.space_group_name_H-M   'P 1'
#
loop_
_entity.id
_entity.type
_entity.pdbx_description
1 polymer ?
#
loop_
_entity_poly.entity_id
_entity_poly.type
_entity_poly.pdbx_seq_one_letter_code
_entity_poly.pdbx_strand_id
1 'polypeptide(L)'
;MNENWRKETRANYFVILEHEIDRYITDPIEDVVDLFDVLKWWKLNEVKYPGLALIAKHVLAIPVSTVASESCFSTGGQIVDSFRASLTPKIVETLICSQNWLR
;
A
#
# COMPACT_ATOMS: atom_id res chain seq x y z
N MET A 1 -2.61 -4.65 37.10
CA MET A 1 -1.74 -5.50 36.23
C MET A 1 -1.89 -5.00 34.80
N ASN A 2 -0.81 -5.00 34.01
CA ASN A 2 -0.79 -4.95 32.53
C ASN A 2 -0.68 -3.62 31.78
N GLU A 3 0.49 -2.96 31.90
CA GLU A 3 1.05 -2.11 30.84
C GLU A 3 2.44 -2.56 30.34
N ASN A 4 3.12 -3.44 31.08
CA ASN A 4 4.49 -3.84 30.74
C ASN A 4 4.55 -4.69 29.46
N TRP A 5 3.56 -5.55 29.22
CA TRP A 5 3.53 -6.42 28.03
C TRP A 5 3.52 -5.63 26.71
N ARG A 6 2.86 -4.46 26.65
CA ARG A 6 2.83 -3.60 25.44
C ARG A 6 4.18 -2.93 25.16
N LYS A 7 4.91 -2.57 26.22
CA LYS A 7 6.25 -1.98 26.10
C LYS A 7 7.26 -3.04 25.67
N GLU A 8 7.16 -4.24 26.23
CA GLU A 8 7.94 -5.42 25.87
C GLU A 8 7.74 -5.80 24.39
N THR A 9 6.48 -5.85 23.91
CA THR A 9 6.20 -6.20 22.51
C THR A 9 6.72 -5.14 21.54
N ARG A 10 6.62 -3.85 21.88
CA ARG A 10 7.17 -2.78 21.04
C ARG A 10 8.68 -2.81 20.97
N ALA A 11 9.35 -3.05 22.11
CA ALA A 11 10.80 -3.17 22.16
C ALA A 11 11.29 -4.39 21.36
N ASN A 12 10.62 -5.54 21.52
CA ASN A 12 10.94 -6.76 20.79
C ASN A 12 10.74 -6.58 19.27
N TYR A 13 9.62 -5.97 18.86
CA TYR A 13 9.38 -5.62 17.45
C TYR A 13 10.46 -4.70 16.88
N PHE A 14 10.90 -3.70 17.66
CA PHE A 14 11.94 -2.76 17.23
C PHE A 14 13.30 -3.46 17.05
N VAL A 15 13.70 -4.31 18.00
CA VAL A 15 14.94 -5.10 17.91
C VAL A 15 14.91 -6.08 16.73
N ILE A 16 13.76 -6.72 16.47
CA ILE A 16 13.59 -7.59 15.29
C ILE A 16 13.77 -6.78 14.01
N LEU A 17 13.15 -5.60 13.93
CA LEU A 17 13.22 -4.75 12.76
C LEU A 17 14.64 -4.20 12.51
N GLU A 18 15.36 -3.79 13.55
CA GLU A 18 16.77 -3.36 13.43
C GLU A 18 17.65 -4.46 12.83
N HIS A 19 17.57 -5.68 13.36
CA HIS A 19 18.31 -6.82 12.81
C HIS A 19 17.89 -7.13 11.36
N GLU A 20 16.61 -6.96 11.04
CA GLU A 20 16.07 -7.20 9.71
C GLU A 20 16.58 -6.18 8.69
N ILE A 21 16.67 -4.91 9.08
CA ILE A 21 17.26 -3.82 8.30
C ILE A 21 18.74 -4.10 8.03
N ASP A 22 19.50 -4.41 9.08
CA ASP A 22 20.93 -4.70 8.94
C ASP A 22 21.17 -5.85 7.97
N ARG A 23 20.34 -6.89 8.07
CA ARG A 23 20.37 -8.03 7.15
C ARG A 23 20.07 -7.59 5.72
N TYR A 24 18.99 -6.84 5.49
CA TYR A 24 18.60 -6.36 4.16
C TYR A 24 19.68 -5.50 3.50
N ILE A 25 20.34 -4.63 4.26
CA ILE A 25 21.41 -3.75 3.74
C ILE A 25 22.69 -4.55 3.42
N THR A 26 22.97 -5.60 4.19
CA THR A 26 24.20 -6.42 4.05
C THR A 26 24.06 -7.51 3.00
N ASP A 27 22.84 -7.95 2.71
CA ASP A 27 22.57 -8.97 1.71
C ASP A 27 23.04 -8.53 0.32
N PRO A 28 23.49 -9.48 -0.52
CA PRO A 28 23.96 -9.16 -1.86
C PRO A 28 22.86 -8.51 -2.69
N ILE A 29 23.26 -7.52 -3.50
CA ILE A 29 22.36 -6.85 -4.43
C ILE A 29 21.98 -7.84 -5.53
N GLU A 30 20.68 -7.98 -5.75
CA GLU A 30 20.13 -8.79 -6.84
C GLU A 30 20.48 -8.18 -8.20
N ASP A 31 20.68 -9.05 -9.20
CA ASP A 31 20.98 -8.60 -10.57
C ASP A 31 19.82 -7.76 -11.15
N VAL A 32 20.18 -6.72 -11.91
CA VAL A 32 19.19 -5.85 -12.56
C VAL A 32 18.54 -6.62 -13.70
N VAL A 33 17.25 -6.92 -13.54
CA VAL A 33 16.41 -7.54 -14.57
C VAL A 33 15.50 -6.48 -15.18
N ASP A 34 15.40 -6.41 -16.52
CA ASP A 34 14.62 -5.40 -17.26
C ASP A 34 13.13 -5.33 -16.87
N LEU A 35 12.59 -6.38 -16.23
CA LEU A 35 11.19 -6.50 -15.79
C LEU A 35 11.09 -6.86 -14.30
N PHE A 36 11.84 -6.14 -13.46
CA PHE A 36 11.81 -6.36 -12.01
C PHE A 36 10.49 -5.88 -11.38
N ASP A 37 9.69 -6.83 -10.90
CA ASP A 37 8.50 -6.55 -10.10
C ASP A 37 8.86 -6.47 -8.61
N VAL A 38 9.01 -5.24 -8.12
CA VAL A 38 9.38 -4.93 -6.74
C VAL A 38 8.37 -5.45 -5.72
N LEU A 39 7.06 -5.44 -6.03
CA LEU A 39 6.02 -5.92 -5.12
C LEU A 39 6.08 -7.45 -5.01
N LYS A 40 6.29 -8.12 -6.15
CA LYS A 40 6.50 -9.57 -6.17
C LYS A 40 7.78 -9.96 -5.44
N TRP A 41 8.86 -9.18 -5.57
CA TRP A 41 10.10 -9.44 -4.83
C TRP A 41 9.90 -9.36 -3.32
N TRP A 42 9.23 -8.31 -2.82
CA TRP A 42 8.90 -8.19 -1.38
C TRP A 42 8.00 -9.32 -0.90
N LYS A 43 7.05 -9.76 -1.72
CA LYS A 43 6.19 -10.92 -1.42
C LYS A 43 6.97 -12.23 -1.31
N LEU A 44 7.95 -12.44 -2.19
CA LEU A 44 8.79 -13.65 -2.15
C LEU A 44 9.74 -13.65 -0.96
N ASN A 45 10.22 -12.47 -0.55
CA ASN A 45 11.16 -12.30 0.56
C ASN A 45 10.49 -12.02 1.91
N GLU A 46 9.16 -12.10 2.01
CA GLU A 46 8.40 -11.85 3.25
C GLU A 46 8.82 -12.75 4.41
N VAL A 47 9.22 -13.99 4.12
CA VAL A 47 9.75 -14.91 5.14
C VAL A 47 11.11 -14.46 5.66
N LYS A 48 11.94 -13.87 4.80
CA LYS A 48 13.28 -13.38 5.14
C LYS A 48 13.24 -12.03 5.84
N TYR A 49 12.30 -11.17 5.43
CA TYR A 49 12.08 -9.83 5.93
C TYR A 49 10.57 -9.56 6.21
N PRO A 50 10.02 -10.10 7.30
CA PRO A 50 8.59 -9.96 7.61
C PRO A 50 8.17 -8.53 7.97
N GLY A 51 8.99 -7.79 8.73
CA GLY A 51 8.70 -6.42 9.13
C GLY A 51 8.83 -5.44 7.97
N LEU A 52 9.92 -5.56 7.20
CA LEU A 52 10.21 -4.74 6.04
C LEU A 52 9.25 -5.03 4.89
N ALA A 53 8.86 -6.29 4.63
CA ALA A 53 7.88 -6.60 3.59
C ALA A 53 6.52 -5.93 3.87
N LEU A 54 6.11 -5.88 5.14
CA LEU A 54 4.89 -5.16 5.53
C LEU A 54 5.02 -3.65 5.27
N ILE A 55 6.14 -3.04 5.68
CA ILE A 55 6.40 -1.61 5.46
C ILE A 55 6.46 -1.31 3.96
N ALA A 56 7.21 -2.11 3.20
CA ALA A 56 7.40 -1.95 1.76
C ALA A 56 6.06 -2.08 1.02
N LYS A 57 5.20 -3.03 1.39
CA LYS A 57 3.85 -3.15 0.84
C LYS A 57 3.05 -1.86 1.05
N HIS A 58 3.12 -1.25 2.24
CA HIS A 58 2.41 -0.01 2.51
C HIS A 58 2.98 1.18 1.75
N VAL A 59 4.31 1.31 1.70
CA VAL A 59 4.99 2.42 1.03
C VAL A 59 4.83 2.35 -0.49
N LEU A 60 4.99 1.17 -1.08
CA LEU A 60 4.93 0.96 -2.54
C LEU A 60 3.51 0.91 -3.09
N ALA A 61 2.51 0.65 -2.24
CA ALA A 61 1.09 0.72 -2.64
C ALA A 61 0.57 2.16 -2.77
N ILE A 62 1.32 3.16 -2.29
CA ILE A 62 0.92 4.57 -2.43
C ILE A 62 1.19 4.97 -3.90
N PRO A 63 0.15 5.37 -4.66
CA PRO A 63 0.35 5.84 -6.02
C PRO A 63 1.24 7.09 -6.00
N VAL A 64 2.32 7.06 -6.79
CA VAL A 64 3.33 8.13 -6.85
C VAL A 64 2.77 9.42 -7.48
N SER A 65 1.63 9.35 -8.17
CA SER A 65 1.00 10.51 -8.80
C SER A 65 -0.49 10.66 -8.45
N THR A 66 -0.93 11.91 -8.35
CA THR A 66 -2.35 12.31 -8.31
C THR A 66 -3.08 12.00 -9.61
N VAL A 67 -2.39 11.55 -10.68
CA VAL A 67 -3.00 11.21 -11.97
C VAL A 67 -3.94 10.00 -11.85
N ALA A 68 -3.69 9.09 -10.90
CA ALA A 68 -4.65 8.02 -10.59
C ALA A 68 -5.96 8.58 -10.00
N SER A 69 -5.89 9.61 -9.16
CA SER A 69 -7.08 10.31 -8.66
C SER A 69 -7.75 11.17 -9.73
N GLU A 70 -6.99 11.81 -10.62
CA GLU A 70 -7.54 12.59 -11.73
C GLU A 70 -8.19 11.71 -12.81
N SER A 71 -7.67 10.52 -13.09
CA SER A 71 -8.31 9.57 -14.02
C SER A 71 -9.58 8.95 -13.42
N CYS A 72 -9.58 8.64 -12.12
CA CYS A 72 -10.78 8.24 -11.39
C CYS A 72 -11.82 9.38 -11.37
N PHE A 73 -11.38 10.63 -11.17
CA PHE A 73 -12.23 11.82 -11.20
C PHE A 73 -12.70 12.19 -12.61
N SER A 74 -11.90 11.98 -13.65
CA SER A 74 -12.27 12.24 -15.05
C SER A 74 -13.27 11.20 -15.55
N THR A 75 -13.09 9.94 -15.16
CA THR A 75 -14.09 8.89 -15.40
C THR A 75 -15.37 9.20 -14.62
N GLY A 76 -15.22 9.65 -13.37
CA GLY A 76 -16.31 10.18 -12.56
C GLY A 76 -17.04 11.32 -13.26
N GLY A 77 -16.33 12.33 -13.76
CA GLY A 77 -16.88 13.51 -14.42
C GLY A 77 -17.74 13.17 -15.65
N GLN A 78 -17.33 12.19 -16.46
CA GLN A 78 -18.07 11.80 -17.66
C GLN A 78 -19.33 10.95 -17.36
N ILE A 79 -19.25 10.05 -16.38
CA ILE A 79 -20.41 9.27 -15.90
C ILE A 79 -21.40 10.18 -15.19
N VAL A 80 -20.87 11.15 -14.44
CA VAL A 80 -21.63 12.11 -13.68
C VAL A 80 -22.30 13.13 -14.60
N ASP A 81 -21.66 13.63 -15.65
CA ASP A 81 -22.25 14.59 -16.61
C ASP A 81 -23.47 14.03 -17.35
N SER A 82 -23.44 12.74 -17.72
CA SER A 82 -24.57 12.08 -18.41
C SER A 82 -25.78 11.78 -17.50
N PHE A 83 -25.57 11.66 -16.18
CA PHE A 83 -26.64 11.39 -15.18
C PHE A 83 -27.02 12.63 -14.33
N ARG A 84 -26.41 13.80 -14.58
CA ARG A 84 -26.47 14.99 -13.71
C ARG A 84 -27.70 15.88 -13.82
N ALA A 85 -28.87 15.33 -14.14
CA ALA A 85 -30.09 16.09 -13.90
C ALA A 85 -30.60 16.00 -12.44
N SER A 86 -30.16 15.03 -11.61
CA SER A 86 -30.83 14.80 -10.30
C SER A 86 -30.04 14.17 -9.15
N LEU A 87 -28.75 13.82 -9.27
CA LEU A 87 -28.06 13.07 -8.20
C LEU A 87 -27.30 13.97 -7.21
N THR A 88 -27.59 13.78 -5.92
CA THR A 88 -26.88 14.43 -4.81
C THR A 88 -25.42 13.94 -4.76
N PRO A 89 -24.44 14.80 -4.43
CA PRO A 89 -23.01 14.44 -4.37
C PRO A 89 -22.70 13.17 -3.55
N LYS A 90 -23.47 12.91 -2.49
CA LYS A 90 -23.33 11.72 -1.64
C LYS A 90 -23.63 10.40 -2.37
N ILE A 91 -24.59 10.41 -3.31
CA ILE A 91 -24.94 9.24 -4.12
C ILE A 91 -23.83 8.98 -5.14
N VAL A 92 -23.28 10.03 -5.74
CA VAL A 92 -22.15 9.94 -6.66
C VAL A 92 -20.92 9.34 -5.98
N GLU A 93 -20.57 9.81 -4.79
CA GLU A 93 -19.48 9.23 -3.98
C GLU A 93 -19.71 7.75 -3.70
N THR A 94 -20.94 7.38 -3.30
CA THR A 94 -21.28 5.98 -3.00
C THR A 94 -21.14 5.09 -4.24
N LEU A 95 -21.54 5.58 -5.42
CA LEU A 95 -21.41 4.86 -6.69
C LEU A 95 -19.94 4.67 -7.09
N ILE A 96 -19.13 5.72 -7.00
CA ILE A 96 -17.70 5.66 -7.34
C ILE A 96 -16.96 4.70 -6.38
N CYS A 97 -17.22 4.80 -5.07
CA CYS A 97 -16.63 3.91 -4.07
C CYS A 97 -17.04 2.45 -4.28
N SER A 98 -18.32 2.18 -4.57
CA SER A 98 -18.82 0.83 -4.83
C SER A 98 -18.22 0.25 -6.11
N GLN A 99 -18.08 1.05 -7.17
CA GLN A 99 -17.49 0.63 -8.43
C GLN A 99 -15.99 0.36 -8.31
N ASN A 100 -15.27 1.16 -7.52
CA ASN A 100 -13.85 0.95 -7.25
C ASN A 100 -13.59 -0.28 -6.37
N TRP A 101 -14.53 -0.61 -5.48
CA TRP A 101 -14.46 -1.80 -4.61
C TRP A 101 -14.74 -3.12 -5.35
N LEU A 102 -15.61 -3.08 -6.37
CA LEU A 102 -15.99 -4.25 -7.17
C LEU A 102 -15.02 -4.57 -8.32
N ARG A 103 -14.03 -3.72 -8.56
CA ARG A 103 -12.94 -3.93 -9.51
C ARG A 103 -11.75 -4.60 -8.82
#